data_AF-A0A0P7KQY0-F1
#
_entry.id   AF-A0A0P7KQY0-F1
#
_cell.length_a   1.000
_cell.length_b   1.000
_cell.length_c   1.000
_cell.angle_alpha   90.00
_cell.angle_beta   90.00
_cell.angle_gamma   90.00
#
_symmetry.space_group_name_H-M   'P 1'
#
loop_
_entity.id
_entity.type
_entity.pdbx_description
1 polymer ?
#
loop_
_entity_poly.entity_id
_entity_poly.type
_entity_poly.pdbx_seq_one_letter_code
_entity_poly.pdbx_strand_id
1 'polypeptide(L)'
;MQAACEAVFEALAAHDAIPHPESLKVRAIPCDAYRIGTAPSSFCHAVLALLPGRSETAKRELAQLILTVLRRQLPNVGSLSVDVADLSPSYAKDVL
;
A
#
# COMPACT_ATOMS: atom_id res chain seq x y z
N MET A 1 -10.42 6.80 -7.04
CA MET A 1 -9.73 5.85 -6.13
C MET A 1 -9.41 4.53 -6.83
N GLN A 2 -10.32 3.96 -7.62
CA GLN A 2 -10.07 2.76 -8.43
C GLN A 2 -8.73 2.82 -9.21
N ALA A 3 -8.51 3.88 -9.99
CA ALA A 3 -7.25 4.07 -10.74
C ALA A 3 -5.98 4.10 -9.86
N ALA A 4 -6.09 4.58 -8.60
CA ALA A 4 -4.98 4.55 -7.67
C ALA A 4 -4.70 3.11 -7.18
N CYS A 5 -5.75 2.33 -6.92
CA CYS A 5 -5.62 0.91 -6.58
C CYS A 5 -4.97 0.11 -7.71
N GLU A 6 -5.41 0.32 -8.96
CA GLU A 6 -4.83 -0.31 -10.15
C GLU A 6 -3.36 0.07 -10.31
N ALA A 7 -3.04 1.36 -10.22
CA ALA A 7 -1.65 1.82 -10.36
C ALA A 7 -0.73 1.25 -9.27
N VAL A 8 -1.22 1.08 -8.03
CA VAL A 8 -0.46 0.43 -6.95
C VAL A 8 -0.30 -1.06 -7.22
N PHE A 9 -1.36 -1.74 -7.68
CA PHE A 9 -1.30 -3.15 -8.05
C PHE A 9 -0.24 -3.39 -9.14
N GLU A 10 -0.31 -2.67 -10.26
CA GLU A 10 0.63 -2.81 -11.38
C GLU A 10 2.08 -2.55 -10.96
N ALA A 11 2.31 -1.51 -10.15
CA ALA A 11 3.66 -1.21 -9.66
C ALA A 11 4.22 -2.30 -8.76
N LEU A 12 3.41 -2.83 -7.83
CA LEU A 12 3.83 -3.92 -6.94
C LEU A 12 4.03 -5.23 -7.72
N ALA A 13 3.15 -5.53 -8.67
CA ALA A 13 3.21 -6.75 -9.48
C ALA A 13 4.48 -6.84 -10.33
N ALA A 14 5.07 -5.69 -10.68
CA ALA A 14 6.33 -5.61 -11.44
C ALA A 14 7.60 -5.62 -10.56
N HIS A 15 7.48 -5.66 -9.22
CA HIS A 15 8.62 -5.56 -8.32
C HIS A 15 9.14 -6.94 -7.89
N ASP A 16 10.45 -7.19 -7.98
CA ASP A 16 11.07 -8.50 -7.70
C ASP A 16 10.80 -9.06 -6.29
N ALA A 17 10.61 -8.18 -5.29
CA ALA A 17 10.22 -8.59 -3.93
C ALA A 17 8.79 -9.18 -3.83
N ILE A 18 8.01 -9.15 -4.91
CA ILE A 18 6.68 -9.74 -5.06
C ILE A 18 6.75 -10.91 -6.06
N PRO A 19 7.15 -12.12 -5.63
CA PRO A 19 7.31 -13.26 -6.53
C PRO A 19 5.98 -13.88 -7.02
N HIS A 20 4.86 -13.51 -6.41
CA HIS A 20 3.52 -14.06 -6.68
C HIS A 20 2.51 -12.92 -6.87
N PRO A 21 2.59 -12.17 -7.98
CA PRO A 21 1.76 -10.98 -8.22
C PRO A 21 0.26 -11.32 -8.24
N GLU A 22 -0.14 -12.52 -8.65
CA GLU A 22 -1.52 -13.00 -8.65
C GLU A 22 -2.16 -13.06 -7.24
N SER A 23 -1.34 -13.03 -6.18
CA SER A 23 -1.81 -13.02 -4.79
C SER A 23 -2.13 -11.62 -4.25
N LEU A 24 -1.74 -10.57 -4.97
CA LEU A 24 -1.96 -9.19 -4.57
C LEU A 24 -3.46 -8.86 -4.53
N LYS A 25 -3.86 -8.13 -3.49
CA LYS A 25 -5.21 -7.59 -3.33
C LYS A 25 -5.09 -6.15 -2.86
N VAL A 26 -5.55 -5.22 -3.67
CA VAL A 26 -5.52 -3.79 -3.35
C VAL A 26 -6.96 -3.29 -3.21
N ARG A 27 -7.22 -2.56 -2.14
CA ARG A 27 -8.51 -1.90 -1.89
C ARG A 27 -8.28 -0.56 -1.24
N ALA A 28 -9.24 0.33 -1.39
CA ALA A 28 -9.28 1.61 -0.69
C ALA A 28 -10.61 1.76 0.02
N ILE A 29 -10.58 2.39 1.19
CA ILE A 29 -11.76 2.62 2.02
C ILE A 29 -11.81 4.13 2.29
N PRO A 30 -12.89 4.84 1.92
CA PRO A 30 -13.02 6.26 2.26
C PRO A 30 -13.14 6.43 3.77
N CYS A 31 -12.55 7.50 4.30
CA CYS A 31 -12.67 7.89 5.70
C CYS A 31 -13.57 9.12 5.76
N ASP A 32 -14.84 8.92 6.13
CA ASP A 32 -15.85 9.98 6.05
C ASP A 32 -15.79 10.97 7.23
N ALA A 33 -15.27 10.52 8.38
CA ALA A 33 -15.05 11.34 9.57
C ALA A 33 -13.58 11.27 9.96
N TYR A 34 -12.87 12.38 9.78
CA TYR A 34 -11.45 12.48 10.08
C TYR A 34 -11.08 13.88 10.54
N ARG A 35 -9.93 13.99 11.20
CA ARG A 35 -9.30 15.27 11.54
C ARG A 35 -7.80 15.14 11.33
N ILE A 36 -7.24 16.11 10.62
CA ILE A 36 -5.80 16.21 10.40
C ILE A 36 -5.34 17.61 10.82
N GLY A 37 -4.15 17.70 11.41
CA GLY A 37 -3.58 18.96 11.90
C GLY A 37 -2.86 19.79 10.84
N THR A 38 -2.77 19.29 9.61
CA THR A 38 -2.00 19.91 8.50
C THR A 38 -2.90 20.38 7.37
N ALA A 39 -2.35 21.27 6.53
CA ALA A 39 -2.97 21.74 5.29
C ALA A 39 -2.17 21.22 4.07
N PRO A 40 -2.84 20.80 2.96
CA PRO A 40 -4.29 20.65 2.85
C PRO A 40 -4.79 19.53 3.77
N SER A 41 -6.00 19.70 4.30
CA SER A 41 -6.57 18.80 5.30
C SER A 41 -7.16 17.54 4.65
N SER A 42 -6.30 16.79 3.99
CA SER A 42 -6.58 15.53 3.30
C SER A 42 -5.43 14.56 3.50
N PHE A 43 -5.73 13.27 3.55
CA PHE A 43 -4.71 12.25 3.72
C PHE A 43 -5.04 10.97 2.94
N CYS A 44 -4.00 10.19 2.65
CA CYS A 44 -4.12 8.80 2.24
C CYS A 44 -3.00 8.01 2.94
N HIS A 45 -3.42 7.00 3.69
CA HIS A 45 -2.51 6.07 4.35
C HIS A 45 -2.72 4.68 3.73
N ALA A 46 -1.63 4.03 3.35
CA ALA A 46 -1.64 2.66 2.86
C ALA A 46 -0.88 1.74 3.82
N VAL A 47 -1.38 0.52 3.97
CA VAL A 47 -0.67 -0.56 4.67
C VAL A 47 -0.46 -1.70 3.69
N LEU A 48 0.79 -2.06 3.44
CA LEU A 48 1.15 -3.27 2.72
C LEU A 48 1.36 -4.40 3.75
N ALA A 49 0.43 -5.35 3.79
CA ALA A 49 0.54 -6.52 4.66
C ALA A 49 1.13 -7.71 3.89
N LEU A 50 2.24 -8.27 4.35
CA LEU A 50 2.97 -9.36 3.70
C LEU A 50 3.10 -10.56 4.63
N LEU A 51 3.31 -11.76 4.08
CA LEU A 51 3.84 -12.86 4.88
C LEU A 51 5.28 -12.53 5.34
N PRO A 52 5.67 -12.94 6.56
CA PRO A 52 7.04 -12.74 7.05
C PRO A 52 8.10 -13.26 6.08
N GLY A 53 9.29 -12.65 6.11
CA GLY A 53 10.46 -13.13 5.35
C GLY A 53 11.03 -12.16 4.32
N ARG A 54 10.41 -10.99 4.12
CA ARG A 54 11.05 -9.90 3.35
C ARG A 54 12.08 -9.21 4.23
N SER A 55 13.21 -8.83 3.64
CA SER A 55 14.22 -8.02 4.33
C SER A 55 13.68 -6.61 4.59
N GLU A 56 14.22 -5.92 5.59
CA GLU A 56 13.86 -4.53 5.88
C GLU A 56 14.16 -3.59 4.70
N THR A 57 15.22 -3.88 3.92
CA THR A 57 15.50 -3.15 2.67
C THR A 57 14.38 -3.34 1.65
N ALA A 58 13.93 -4.57 1.41
CA ALA A 58 12.84 -4.84 0.47
C ALA A 58 11.52 -4.22 0.94
N LYS A 59 11.22 -4.26 2.24
CA LYS A 59 10.05 -3.59 2.81
C LYS A 59 10.10 -2.07 2.58
N ARG A 60 11.27 -1.44 2.81
CA ARG A 60 11.48 -0.01 2.56
C ARG A 60 11.30 0.34 1.09
N GLU A 61 11.82 -0.46 0.17
CA GLU A 61 11.68 -0.26 -1.27
C GLU A 61 10.21 -0.34 -1.71
N LEU A 62 9.47 -1.35 -1.24
CA LEU A 62 8.04 -1.51 -1.49
C LEU A 62 7.23 -0.33 -0.92
N ALA A 63 7.54 0.12 0.31
CA ALA A 63 6.89 1.28 0.90
C ALA A 63 7.10 2.55 0.06
N GLN A 64 8.34 2.78 -0.37
CA GLN A 64 8.71 3.94 -1.18
C GLN A 64 8.10 3.89 -2.59
N LEU A 65 7.97 2.70 -3.16
CA LEU A 65 7.29 2.48 -4.44
C LEU A 65 5.82 2.88 -4.34
N ILE A 66 5.09 2.36 -3.34
CA ILE A 66 3.69 2.70 -3.11
C ILE A 66 3.54 4.20 -2.89
N LEU A 67 4.41 4.80 -2.06
CA LEU A 67 4.37 6.24 -1.77
C LEU A 67 4.55 7.08 -3.04
N THR A 68 5.46 6.68 -3.92
CA THR A 68 5.69 7.33 -5.23
C THR A 68 4.46 7.24 -6.13
N VAL A 69 3.83 6.07 -6.19
CA VAL A 69 2.60 5.86 -6.97
C VAL A 69 1.45 6.71 -6.41
N LEU A 70 1.24 6.70 -5.10
CA LEU A 70 0.20 7.51 -4.45
C LEU A 70 0.42 9.00 -4.68
N ARG A 71 1.67 9.49 -4.60
CA ARG A 71 1.99 10.90 -4.90
C ARG A 71 1.62 11.28 -6.34
N ARG A 72 1.83 10.38 -7.30
CA ARG A 72 1.44 10.61 -8.70
C ARG A 72 -0.08 10.57 -8.90
N GLN A 73 -0.77 9.62 -8.25
CA GLN A 73 -2.21 9.41 -8.42
C GLN A 73 -3.07 10.39 -7.61
N LEU A 74 -2.53 10.94 -6.52
CA LEU A 74 -3.22 11.80 -5.56
C LEU A 74 -2.44 13.11 -5.33
N PRO A 75 -2.15 13.90 -6.37
CA PRO A 75 -1.23 15.05 -6.28
C PRO A 75 -1.70 16.16 -5.33
N ASN A 76 -3.00 16.21 -5.01
CA ASN A 76 -3.62 17.23 -4.16
C ASN A 76 -3.86 16.75 -2.71
N VAL A 77 -3.41 15.54 -2.35
CA VAL A 77 -3.56 15.02 -0.98
C VAL A 77 -2.43 15.56 -0.10
N GLY A 78 -2.77 16.11 1.06
CA GLY A 78 -1.83 16.83 1.93
C GLY A 78 -0.90 15.96 2.75
N SER A 79 -1.29 14.73 3.04
CA SER A 79 -0.46 13.76 3.74
C SER A 79 -0.56 12.38 3.09
N LEU A 80 0.58 11.86 2.65
CA LEU A 80 0.70 10.51 2.11
C LEU A 80 1.65 9.72 3.00
N SER A 81 1.24 8.53 3.38
CA SER A 81 2.06 7.64 4.21
C SER A 81 1.82 6.18 3.81
N VAL A 82 2.84 5.37 3.99
CA VAL A 82 2.80 3.93 3.73
C VAL A 82 3.47 3.23 4.89
N ASP A 83 2.81 2.22 5.44
CA ASP A 83 3.39 1.29 6.39
C ASP A 83 3.48 -0.11 5.76
N VAL A 84 4.41 -0.92 6.23
CA VAL A 84 4.60 -2.32 5.79
C VAL A 84 4.61 -3.21 7.01
N ALA A 85 3.64 -4.11 7.09
CA ALA A 85 3.45 -4.99 8.23
C ALA A 85 3.60 -6.45 7.83
N ASP A 86 4.25 -7.24 8.68
CA ASP A 86 4.22 -8.69 8.57
C ASP A 86 2.90 -9.22 9.17
N LEU A 87 2.23 -10.08 8.42
CA LEU A 87 1.08 -10.84 8.88
C LEU A 87 1.51 -11.84 9.97
N SER A 88 0.55 -12.21 10.81
CA SER A 88 0.76 -13.24 11.83
C SER A 88 1.28 -14.55 11.19
N PRO A 89 2.21 -15.27 11.84
CA PRO A 89 2.60 -16.62 11.43
C PRO A 89 1.43 -17.61 11.38
N SER A 90 0.33 -17.34 12.09
CA SER A 90 -0.89 -18.13 12.08
C SER A 90 -1.86 -17.76 10.94
N TYR A 91 -1.42 -16.97 9.95
CA TYR A 91 -2.26 -16.60 8.81
C TYR A 91 -2.68 -17.83 8.00
N ALA A 92 -3.97 -18.11 7.99
CA ALA A 92 -4.57 -19.16 7.17
C ALA A 92 -5.10 -18.58 5.86
N LYS A 93 -4.92 -19.32 4.76
CA LYS A 93 -5.45 -18.97 3.44
C LYS A 93 -6.01 -20.22 2.80
N ASP A 94 -7.19 -20.09 2.21
CA ASP A 94 -7.73 -21.06 1.26
C ASP A 94 -7.85 -20.39 -0.11
N VAL A 95 -7.70 -21.18 -1.18
CA VAL A 95 -7.86 -20.73 -2.56
C VAL A 95 -8.73 -21.76 -3.24
N LEU A 96 -9.93 -21.32 -3.64
CA LEU A 96 -10.90 -22.14 -4.37
C LEU A 96 -10.61 -22.14 -5.87
#